data_AF-A0A101V9J5-F1
#
_entry.id   AF-A0A101V9J5-F1
#
_cell.length_a   1.000
_cell.length_b   1.000
_cell.length_c   1.000
_cell.angle_alpha   90.00
_cell.angle_beta   90.00
_cell.angle_gamma   90.00
#
_symmetry.space_group_name_H-M   'P 1'
#
loop_
_entity.id
_entity.type
_entity.pdbx_description
1 polymer ?
#
loop_
_entity_poly.entity_id
_entity_poly.type
_entity_poly.pdbx_seq_one_letter_code
_entity_poly.pdbx_strand_id
1 'polypeptide(L)'
;MTKLHSLVDLLKKNLYFAEGVTVIELTRSIQQKMLQDYTFQQAQSFVNSCLHQCACFYSSDGYIWHMDKQGLRENDQFFNMLFKHQRALKFSPTNSSVKKSRKNTKVISHPTNLNSDGRFVQLESGNWGLTDWEVDVNDYRLRHVLIKVLHKNPDGLTYEEIQDKVEIYKKAFPSAVRDLLHKYPYFAKQDDKWLYHPEARSAYDKTLEKYLKTLHKQQLKHFSQKVKLIDKIKTHEIQLREICVAKKQIAASLAERNNNVEEYDHLVQRFAEKDLLLSLRKRELYRVKEEMQKSDKKADSILYQCRLWLNRTKLKEQENESLIQELNQLRTNISDLTERERQHRYKTAQLKDKYVTEKAEITRENVNLKHQLDKIIAKSKKEEKEFKNELGKITADLRRVIQESEERRYSMEMMELEFHDLRKENRILKGMTKHPLVRFSLKIVALFRR
;
A
#
# COMPACT_ATOMS: atom_id res chain seq x y z
N MET A 1 42.56 33.57 -81.54
CA MET A 1 43.92 33.45 -80.96
C MET A 1 44.47 32.10 -81.34
N THR A 2 45.55 32.09 -82.10
CA THR A 2 46.38 30.93 -82.37
C THR A 2 46.93 30.39 -81.05
N LYS A 3 46.69 29.12 -80.78
CA LYS A 3 47.27 28.48 -79.60
C LYS A 3 48.76 28.21 -79.87
N LEU A 4 49.57 28.43 -78.85
CA LEU A 4 51.02 28.24 -78.89
C LEU A 4 51.37 26.77 -78.61
N HIS A 5 52.44 26.28 -79.24
CA HIS A 5 52.78 24.85 -79.20
C HIS A 5 53.40 24.41 -77.87
N SER A 6 54.15 25.28 -77.18
CA SER A 6 54.89 24.91 -75.97
C SER A 6 54.78 25.90 -74.80
N LEU A 7 55.15 25.41 -73.61
CA LEU A 7 55.28 26.21 -72.38
C LEU A 7 56.31 27.34 -72.55
N VAL A 8 57.40 27.05 -73.26
CA VAL A 8 58.46 28.00 -73.53
C VAL A 8 57.94 29.15 -74.39
N ASP A 9 57.15 28.86 -75.44
CA ASP A 9 56.58 29.89 -76.30
C ASP A 9 55.59 30.80 -75.55
N LEU A 10 54.80 30.21 -74.65
CA LEU A 10 53.88 30.97 -73.81
C LEU A 10 54.64 31.85 -72.81
N LEU A 11 55.76 31.37 -72.27
CA LEU A 11 56.67 32.16 -71.43
C LEU A 11 57.31 33.31 -72.23
N LYS A 12 57.80 33.03 -73.44
CA LYS A 12 58.35 34.05 -74.35
C LYS A 12 57.34 35.14 -74.65
N LYS A 13 56.11 34.77 -75.02
CA LYS A 13 55.01 35.72 -75.25
C LYS A 13 54.79 36.64 -74.05
N ASN A 14 54.70 36.07 -72.84
CA ASN A 14 54.46 36.83 -71.61
C ASN A 14 55.62 37.79 -71.28
N LEU A 15 56.86 37.29 -71.33
CA LEU A 15 58.06 38.07 -70.99
C LEU A 15 58.48 39.07 -72.07
N TYR A 16 58.07 38.86 -73.33
CA TYR A 16 58.28 39.84 -74.40
C TYR A 16 57.51 41.14 -74.13
N PHE A 17 56.28 41.04 -73.64
CA PHE A 17 55.44 42.21 -73.34
C PHE A 17 55.65 42.76 -71.93
N ALA A 18 55.56 41.91 -70.93
CA ALA A 18 55.73 42.27 -69.53
C ALA A 18 57.18 41.97 -69.13
N GLU A 19 58.03 42.98 -69.20
CA GLU A 19 59.42 42.86 -68.77
C GLU A 19 59.50 42.78 -67.24
N GLY A 20 60.37 41.90 -66.75
CA GLY A 20 60.63 41.72 -65.34
C GLY A 20 59.40 41.22 -64.58
N VAL A 21 59.03 39.95 -64.78
CA VAL A 21 57.88 39.32 -64.12
C VAL A 21 58.36 38.23 -63.17
N THR A 22 57.69 38.10 -62.03
CA THR A 22 57.99 37.05 -61.05
C THR A 22 57.45 35.70 -61.51
N VAL A 23 58.08 34.62 -61.04
CA VAL A 23 57.63 33.23 -61.35
C VAL A 23 56.17 33.02 -60.94
N ILE A 24 55.72 33.62 -59.83
CA ILE A 24 54.35 33.51 -59.32
C ILE A 24 53.35 34.13 -60.31
N GLU A 25 53.67 35.31 -60.84
CA GLU A 25 52.81 36.01 -61.80
C GLU A 25 52.77 35.31 -63.15
N LEU A 26 53.92 34.83 -63.64
CA LEU A 26 54.00 33.99 -64.85
C LEU A 26 53.18 32.72 -64.68
N THR A 27 53.31 32.03 -63.55
CA THR A 27 52.58 30.78 -63.28
C THR A 27 51.08 31.00 -63.32
N ARG A 28 50.56 32.09 -62.75
CA ARG A 28 49.11 32.39 -62.81
C ARG A 28 48.63 32.65 -64.24
N SER A 29 49.36 33.46 -64.99
CA SER A 29 49.02 33.77 -66.39
C SER A 29 49.10 32.53 -67.28
N ILE A 30 50.05 31.64 -67.00
CA ILE A 30 50.21 30.38 -67.72
C ILE A 30 49.11 29.41 -67.35
N GLN A 31 48.86 29.15 -66.07
CA GLN A 31 47.86 28.19 -65.59
C GLN A 31 46.46 28.46 -66.15
N GLN A 32 46.12 29.74 -66.40
CA GLN A 32 44.86 30.12 -67.05
C GLN A 32 44.76 29.64 -68.50
N LYS A 33 45.88 29.53 -69.22
CA LYS A 33 45.94 29.20 -70.64
C LYS A 33 46.44 27.77 -70.91
N MET A 34 47.31 27.24 -70.06
CA MET A 34 47.98 25.95 -70.18
C MET A 34 48.35 25.42 -68.79
N LEU A 35 48.38 24.10 -68.56
CA LEU A 35 48.56 23.49 -67.22
C LEU A 35 47.36 23.70 -66.27
N GLN A 36 46.14 23.83 -66.79
CA GLN A 36 44.92 24.03 -65.99
C GLN A 36 44.67 22.90 -64.99
N ASP A 37 45.05 21.67 -65.34
CA ASP A 37 44.82 20.47 -64.52
C ASP A 37 45.84 20.30 -63.36
N TYR A 38 46.90 21.10 -63.35
CA TYR A 38 47.95 21.00 -62.34
C TYR A 38 47.67 21.92 -61.15
N THR A 39 48.12 21.52 -59.97
CA THR A 39 48.13 22.43 -58.81
C THR A 39 49.08 23.60 -59.06
N PHE A 40 48.81 24.75 -58.41
CA PHE A 40 49.64 25.95 -58.56
C PHE A 40 51.14 25.67 -58.27
N GLN A 41 51.44 24.83 -57.29
CA GLN A 41 52.82 24.47 -56.92
C GLN A 41 53.51 23.62 -58.00
N GLN A 42 52.80 22.65 -58.59
CA GLN A 42 53.33 21.84 -59.68
C GLN A 42 53.60 22.71 -60.92
N ALA A 43 52.61 23.54 -61.30
CA ALA A 43 52.74 24.50 -62.41
C ALA A 43 53.92 25.45 -62.19
N GLN A 44 54.10 25.97 -60.97
CA GLN A 44 55.23 26.83 -60.61
C GLN A 44 56.57 26.12 -60.80
N SER A 45 56.69 24.84 -60.44
CA SER A 45 57.94 24.08 -60.62
C SER A 45 58.28 23.86 -62.10
N PHE A 46 57.28 23.61 -62.95
CA PHE A 46 57.47 23.48 -64.40
C PHE A 46 57.90 24.80 -65.02
N VAL A 47 57.23 25.90 -64.67
CA VAL A 47 57.60 27.25 -65.13
C VAL A 47 59.02 27.59 -64.72
N ASN A 48 59.39 27.35 -63.46
CA ASN A 48 60.74 27.63 -62.96
C ASN A 48 61.80 26.77 -63.68
N SER A 49 61.49 25.50 -63.93
CA SER A 49 62.40 24.60 -64.67
C SER A 49 62.63 25.08 -66.10
N CYS A 50 61.57 25.48 -66.80
CA CYS A 50 61.68 26.02 -68.17
C CYS A 50 62.45 27.33 -68.22
N LEU A 51 62.26 28.22 -67.25
CA LEU A 51 62.99 29.49 -67.17
C LEU A 51 64.49 29.26 -67.00
N HIS A 52 64.91 28.27 -66.21
CA HIS A 52 66.33 27.91 -66.04
C HIS A 52 66.93 27.13 -67.21
N GLN A 53 66.14 26.33 -67.93
CA GLN A 53 66.62 25.47 -69.01
C GLN A 53 66.81 26.20 -70.34
N CYS A 54 66.04 27.25 -70.61
CA CYS A 54 66.05 27.93 -71.91
C CYS A 54 66.93 29.19 -71.89
N ALA A 55 67.92 29.25 -72.78
CA ALA A 55 68.90 30.34 -72.86
C ALA A 55 68.30 31.73 -73.17
N CYS A 56 67.10 31.80 -73.75
CA CYS A 56 66.41 33.07 -74.01
C CYS A 56 65.92 33.79 -72.74
N PHE A 57 65.89 33.11 -71.58
CA PHE A 57 65.47 33.71 -70.32
C PHE A 57 66.66 33.99 -69.43
N TYR A 58 66.66 35.14 -68.77
CA TYR A 58 67.69 35.51 -67.81
C TYR A 58 67.07 36.20 -66.59
N SER A 59 67.77 36.09 -65.47
CA SER A 59 67.42 36.75 -64.22
C SER A 59 68.68 37.15 -63.49
N SER A 60 68.78 38.42 -63.08
CA SER A 60 69.94 38.92 -62.33
C SER A 60 69.95 38.44 -60.88
N ASP A 61 68.78 38.18 -60.29
CA ASP A 61 68.61 37.82 -58.88
C ASP A 61 67.86 36.49 -58.66
N GLY A 62 67.54 35.77 -59.76
CA GLY A 62 66.73 34.55 -59.76
C GLY A 62 65.24 34.77 -59.44
N TYR A 63 64.82 36.02 -59.21
CA TYR A 63 63.46 36.35 -58.77
C TYR A 63 62.65 36.98 -59.88
N ILE A 64 63.24 37.98 -60.55
CA ILE A 64 62.62 38.69 -61.67
C ILE A 64 63.20 38.14 -62.97
N TRP A 65 62.34 37.65 -63.84
CA TRP A 65 62.74 37.07 -65.11
C TRP A 65 62.52 38.03 -66.26
N HIS A 66 63.48 38.01 -67.18
CA HIS A 66 63.51 38.78 -68.41
C HIS A 66 63.75 37.84 -69.59
N MET A 67 63.43 38.33 -70.79
CA MET A 67 63.70 37.61 -72.02
C MET A 67 64.67 38.43 -72.88
N ASP A 68 65.65 37.75 -73.47
CA ASP A 68 66.51 38.35 -74.47
C ASP A 68 65.74 38.57 -75.78
N LYS A 69 65.74 39.82 -76.24
CA LYS A 69 65.06 40.27 -77.46
C LYS A 69 66.01 40.41 -78.64
N GLN A 70 67.32 40.41 -78.40
CA GLN A 70 68.33 40.52 -79.45
C GLN A 70 68.38 39.24 -80.28
N GLY A 71 68.25 38.10 -79.60
CA GLY A 71 68.24 36.78 -80.21
C GLY A 71 69.60 36.38 -80.79
N LEU A 72 69.64 35.24 -81.47
CA LEU A 72 70.90 34.67 -81.98
C LEU A 72 71.20 35.19 -83.39
N ARG A 73 72.42 35.67 -83.60
CA ARG A 73 72.89 36.16 -84.91
C ARG A 73 72.72 35.14 -86.04
N GLU A 74 72.83 33.85 -85.71
CA GLU A 74 72.65 32.73 -86.65
C GLU A 74 71.25 32.70 -87.27
N ASN A 75 70.24 33.22 -86.55
CA ASN A 75 68.85 33.20 -86.97
C ASN A 75 68.38 34.52 -87.63
N ASP A 76 69.27 35.51 -87.80
CA ASP A 76 68.91 36.83 -88.34
C ASP A 76 68.39 36.75 -89.78
N GLN A 77 68.89 35.82 -90.58
CA GLN A 77 68.39 35.59 -91.95
C GLN A 77 66.92 35.13 -91.93
N PHE A 78 66.58 34.23 -91.01
CA PHE A 78 65.22 33.72 -90.83
C PHE A 78 64.29 34.80 -90.27
N PHE A 79 64.76 35.60 -89.31
CA PHE A 79 64.07 36.78 -88.82
C PHE A 79 63.70 37.75 -89.96
N ASN A 80 64.67 38.09 -90.81
CA ASN A 80 64.44 38.99 -91.95
C ASN A 80 63.44 38.43 -92.97
N MET A 81 63.42 37.11 -93.18
CA MET A 81 62.42 36.46 -94.04
C MET A 81 61.02 36.55 -93.44
N LEU A 82 60.85 36.24 -92.15
CA LEU A 82 59.56 36.40 -91.46
C LEU A 82 59.09 37.85 -91.47
N PHE A 83 59.99 38.80 -91.22
CA PHE A 83 59.69 40.22 -91.23
C PHE A 83 59.22 40.71 -92.61
N LYS A 84 59.88 40.28 -93.70
CA LYS A 84 59.49 40.62 -95.08
C LYS A 84 58.16 40.01 -95.51
N HIS A 85 57.90 38.76 -95.14
CA HIS A 85 56.70 38.04 -95.55
C HIS A 85 55.49 38.29 -94.65
N GLN A 86 55.69 38.87 -93.46
CA GLN A 86 54.64 39.18 -92.46
C GLN A 86 53.68 38.01 -92.18
N ARG A 87 54.17 36.77 -92.26
CA ARG A 87 53.39 35.55 -92.01
C ARG A 87 54.26 34.47 -91.39
N ALA A 88 53.65 33.61 -90.58
CA ALA A 88 54.35 32.47 -90.00
C ALA A 88 54.76 31.48 -91.11
N LEU A 89 55.99 30.96 -91.02
CA LEU A 89 56.57 30.06 -92.02
C LEU A 89 56.87 28.70 -91.41
N LYS A 90 56.61 27.64 -92.16
CA LYS A 90 57.01 26.28 -91.78
C LYS A 90 58.48 26.08 -92.08
N PHE A 91 59.20 25.49 -91.13
CA PHE A 91 60.54 24.98 -91.38
C PHE A 91 60.43 23.57 -91.98
N SER A 92 61.02 23.33 -93.15
CA SER A 92 61.21 21.98 -93.69
C SER A 92 62.69 21.61 -93.54
N PRO A 93 63.03 20.57 -92.76
CA PRO A 93 64.43 20.19 -92.53
C PRO A 93 65.08 19.48 -93.73
N THR A 94 64.39 19.34 -94.86
CA THR A 94 64.86 18.55 -96.00
C THR A 94 65.63 19.39 -97.03
N ASN A 95 66.92 19.07 -97.16
CA ASN A 95 67.71 19.25 -98.37
C ASN A 95 67.04 18.51 -99.56
N SER A 96 66.01 19.08 -100.18
CA SER A 96 65.53 18.58 -101.46
C SER A 96 66.39 19.17 -102.58
N SER A 97 67.42 18.41 -102.97
CA SER A 97 67.98 18.35 -104.33
C SER A 97 67.99 19.66 -105.14
N VAL A 98 68.97 20.53 -104.85
CA VAL A 98 69.34 21.60 -105.78
C VAL A 98 70.00 20.97 -107.01
N LYS A 99 69.21 20.69 -108.05
CA LYS A 99 69.72 20.56 -109.42
C LYS A 99 70.24 21.93 -109.86
N LYS A 100 71.54 21.95 -110.15
CA LYS A 100 72.35 23.04 -110.69
C LYS A 100 71.60 23.99 -111.65
N SER A 101 71.46 25.26 -111.29
CA SER A 101 71.68 26.36 -112.23
C SER A 101 72.10 27.66 -111.53
N ARG A 102 73.28 28.14 -111.91
CA ARG A 102 73.83 29.51 -111.98
C ARG A 102 73.58 30.55 -110.85
N LYS A 103 74.71 30.87 -110.20
CA LYS A 103 75.21 32.18 -109.73
C LYS A 103 74.41 32.96 -108.66
N ASN A 104 75.10 33.18 -107.54
CA ASN A 104 74.88 34.19 -106.50
C ASN A 104 73.60 34.10 -105.67
N THR A 105 73.53 33.09 -104.80
CA THR A 105 72.81 33.21 -103.53
C THR A 105 73.59 32.45 -102.46
N LYS A 106 74.02 33.19 -101.43
CA LYS A 106 74.70 32.66 -100.25
C LYS A 106 73.91 31.46 -99.70
N VAL A 107 74.63 30.39 -99.40
CA VAL A 107 74.17 29.24 -98.64
C VAL A 107 73.41 29.73 -97.41
N ILE A 108 72.12 29.39 -97.33
CA ILE A 108 71.25 29.70 -96.20
C ILE A 108 71.73 28.84 -95.03
N SER A 109 72.31 29.46 -94.01
CA SER A 109 72.62 28.79 -92.75
C SER A 109 71.30 28.35 -92.13
N HIS A 110 71.20 27.06 -91.82
CA HIS A 110 70.00 26.49 -91.22
C HIS A 110 69.76 27.16 -89.86
N PRO A 111 68.56 27.66 -89.55
CA PRO A 111 68.29 28.24 -88.25
C PRO A 111 68.47 27.16 -87.17
N THR A 112 69.40 27.42 -86.26
CA THR A 112 69.78 26.55 -85.14
C THR A 112 69.12 27.07 -83.88
N ASN A 113 68.54 26.16 -83.08
CA ASN A 113 67.98 26.46 -81.76
C ASN A 113 66.94 27.60 -81.71
N LEU A 114 65.97 27.62 -82.66
CA LEU A 114 64.86 28.60 -82.64
C LEU A 114 64.07 28.61 -81.33
N ASN A 115 63.97 27.45 -80.65
CA ASN A 115 63.37 27.36 -79.31
C ASN A 115 64.14 28.14 -78.24
N SER A 116 65.46 28.28 -78.39
CA SER A 116 66.31 29.03 -77.46
C SER A 116 66.46 30.50 -77.84
N ASP A 117 65.92 30.94 -78.96
CA ASP A 117 65.92 32.34 -79.40
C ASP A 117 64.57 33.00 -79.02
N GLY A 118 64.62 34.08 -78.25
CA GLY A 118 63.44 34.78 -77.73
C GLY A 118 62.59 35.49 -78.79
N ARG A 119 63.11 35.68 -80.02
CA ARG A 119 62.39 36.36 -81.11
C ARG A 119 61.37 35.48 -81.81
N PHE A 120 61.46 34.17 -81.67
CA PHE A 120 60.61 33.21 -82.38
C PHE A 120 59.72 32.42 -81.43
N VAL A 121 58.50 32.16 -81.88
CA VAL A 121 57.53 31.27 -81.23
C VAL A 121 56.97 30.27 -82.21
N GLN A 122 56.72 29.04 -81.73
CA GLN A 122 56.07 28.00 -82.52
C GLN A 122 54.56 28.00 -82.30
N LEU A 123 53.81 28.08 -83.41
CA LEU A 123 52.36 27.96 -83.42
C LEU A 123 51.94 26.49 -83.41
N GLU A 124 50.72 26.18 -82.95
CA GLU A 124 50.17 24.81 -82.97
C GLU A 124 50.20 24.14 -84.35
N SER A 125 50.17 24.92 -85.43
CA SER A 125 50.27 24.43 -86.81
C SER A 125 51.68 23.93 -87.19
N GLY A 126 52.65 24.06 -86.29
CA GLY A 126 54.06 23.75 -86.53
C GLY A 126 54.81 24.85 -87.30
N ASN A 127 54.16 25.99 -87.55
CA ASN A 127 54.77 27.17 -88.18
C ASN A 127 55.47 28.04 -87.14
N TRP A 128 56.54 28.71 -87.56
CA TRP A 128 57.28 29.67 -86.74
C TRP A 128 56.86 31.08 -87.07
N GLY A 129 56.55 31.85 -86.02
CA GLY A 129 56.23 33.27 -86.09
C GLY A 129 57.17 34.10 -85.21
N LEU A 130 57.07 35.41 -85.33
CA LEU A 130 57.74 36.33 -84.39
C LEU A 130 56.95 36.43 -83.10
N THR A 131 57.65 36.46 -81.96
CA THR A 131 57.03 36.60 -80.64
C THR A 131 56.15 37.85 -80.55
N ASP A 132 56.55 38.93 -81.22
CA ASP A 132 55.82 40.20 -81.26
C ASP A 132 54.41 40.08 -81.87
N TRP A 133 54.24 39.22 -82.88
CA TRP A 133 52.95 39.06 -83.58
C TRP A 133 51.88 38.42 -82.70
N GLU A 134 52.29 37.54 -81.79
CA GLU A 134 51.37 36.79 -80.93
C GLU A 134 51.03 37.53 -79.64
N VAL A 135 51.63 38.70 -79.40
CA VAL A 135 51.42 39.48 -78.19
C VAL A 135 50.13 40.31 -78.31
N ASP A 136 49.08 39.88 -77.61
CA ASP A 136 47.87 40.69 -77.45
C ASP A 136 48.00 41.55 -76.19
N VAL A 137 47.99 42.87 -76.35
CA VAL A 137 48.12 43.84 -75.26
C VAL A 137 46.95 43.76 -74.27
N ASN A 138 45.78 43.32 -74.73
CA ASN A 138 44.59 43.23 -73.89
C ASN A 138 44.69 42.16 -72.81
N ASP A 139 45.48 41.10 -73.05
CA ASP A 139 45.72 40.01 -72.11
C ASP A 139 46.44 40.47 -70.83
N TYR A 140 47.12 41.62 -70.89
CA TYR A 140 47.91 42.10 -69.76
C TYR A 140 47.13 43.08 -68.89
N ARG A 141 47.41 43.01 -67.58
CA ARG A 141 46.89 43.97 -66.60
C ARG A 141 47.44 45.36 -66.87
N LEU A 142 46.63 46.39 -66.61
CA LEU A 142 47.00 47.80 -66.78
C LEU A 142 48.32 48.16 -66.09
N ARG A 143 48.60 47.56 -64.93
CA ARG A 143 49.88 47.68 -64.21
C ARG A 143 51.10 47.33 -65.07
N HIS A 144 51.06 46.28 -65.89
CA HIS A 144 52.17 45.89 -66.75
C HIS A 144 52.34 46.85 -67.93
N VAL A 145 51.24 47.42 -68.42
CA VAL A 145 51.28 48.49 -69.44
C VAL A 145 51.96 49.73 -68.88
N LEU A 146 51.60 50.16 -67.66
CA LEU A 146 52.24 51.29 -66.98
C LEU A 146 53.74 51.08 -66.76
N ILE A 147 54.13 49.88 -66.31
CA ILE A 147 55.54 49.50 -66.17
C ILE A 147 56.26 49.63 -67.51
N LYS A 148 55.67 49.11 -68.60
CA LYS A 148 56.27 49.19 -69.94
C LYS A 148 56.41 50.63 -70.45
N VAL A 149 55.41 51.48 -70.22
CA VAL A 149 55.42 52.89 -70.61
C VAL A 149 56.51 53.65 -69.85
N LEU A 150 56.58 53.49 -68.53
CA LEU A 150 57.58 54.18 -67.70
C LEU A 150 58.99 53.62 -67.88
N HIS A 151 59.14 52.32 -68.14
CA HIS A 151 60.45 51.73 -68.42
C HIS A 151 61.07 52.25 -69.73
N LYS A 152 60.22 52.53 -70.75
CA LYS A 152 60.66 53.16 -72.01
C LYS A 152 61.03 54.64 -71.86
N ASN A 153 60.67 55.28 -70.74
CA ASN A 153 60.89 56.71 -70.49
C ASN A 153 61.54 56.88 -69.10
N PRO A 154 62.86 56.60 -68.98
CA PRO A 154 63.55 56.60 -67.69
C PRO A 154 63.59 57.98 -67.01
N ASP A 155 63.48 59.07 -67.79
CA ASP A 155 63.44 60.45 -67.28
C ASP A 155 62.09 60.83 -66.65
N GLY A 156 61.16 59.88 -66.62
CA GLY A 156 59.82 60.04 -66.07
C GLY A 156 58.85 60.77 -67.01
N LEU A 157 57.56 60.62 -66.71
CA LEU A 157 56.48 61.21 -67.50
C LEU A 157 55.48 61.91 -66.59
N THR A 158 54.90 63.00 -67.08
CA THR A 158 53.75 63.63 -66.42
C THR A 158 52.53 62.73 -66.52
N TYR A 159 51.52 62.99 -65.68
CA TYR A 159 50.31 62.18 -65.65
C TYR A 159 49.58 62.15 -67.01
N GLU A 160 49.50 63.30 -67.69
CA GLU A 160 48.84 63.42 -69.00
C GLU A 160 49.59 62.61 -70.07
N GLU A 161 50.93 62.73 -70.12
CA GLU A 161 51.77 61.94 -71.03
C GLU A 161 51.68 60.43 -70.79
N ILE A 162 51.51 60.01 -69.54
CA ILE A 162 51.29 58.60 -69.19
C ILE A 162 49.95 58.14 -69.73
N GLN A 163 48.90 58.92 -69.54
CA GLN A 163 47.57 58.58 -70.01
C GLN A 163 47.55 58.40 -71.53
N ASP A 164 48.12 59.36 -72.27
CA ASP A 164 48.21 59.31 -73.73
C ASP A 164 48.98 58.07 -74.20
N LYS A 165 50.15 57.80 -73.59
CA LYS A 165 50.97 56.63 -73.93
C LYS A 165 50.32 55.31 -73.55
N VAL A 166 49.54 55.27 -72.46
CA VAL A 166 48.80 54.07 -72.04
C VAL A 166 47.63 53.80 -72.97
N GLU A 167 46.93 54.84 -73.44
CA GLU A 167 45.79 54.72 -74.34
C GLU A 167 46.16 54.08 -75.69
N ILE A 168 47.40 54.29 -76.17
CA ILE A 168 47.97 53.60 -77.35
C ILE A 168 47.95 52.07 -77.17
N TYR A 169 48.19 51.60 -75.94
CA TYR A 169 48.28 50.16 -75.64
C TYR A 169 46.93 49.58 -75.22
N LYS A 170 46.21 50.26 -74.33
CA LYS A 170 44.96 49.77 -73.74
C LYS A 170 44.09 50.93 -73.29
N LYS A 171 42.84 50.96 -73.77
CA LYS A 171 41.83 51.91 -73.28
C LYS A 171 41.63 51.71 -71.78
N ALA A 172 41.97 52.72 -70.99
CA ALA A 172 41.87 52.69 -69.54
C ALA A 172 41.29 54.01 -69.04
N PHE A 173 40.52 53.94 -67.96
CA PHE A 173 40.00 55.15 -67.33
C PHE A 173 41.16 55.93 -66.67
N PRO A 174 41.15 57.27 -66.75
CA PRO A 174 42.16 58.11 -66.10
C PRO A 174 42.31 57.78 -64.61
N SER A 175 41.18 57.64 -63.90
CA SER A 175 41.17 57.28 -62.47
C SER A 175 41.91 55.97 -62.18
N ALA A 176 41.75 54.95 -63.02
CA ALA A 176 42.42 53.66 -62.84
C ALA A 176 43.95 53.76 -63.01
N VAL A 177 44.42 54.63 -63.92
CA VAL A 177 45.85 54.91 -64.07
C VAL A 177 46.40 55.61 -62.82
N ARG A 178 45.68 56.62 -62.33
CA ARG A 178 46.02 57.36 -61.11
C ARG A 178 46.09 56.44 -59.88
N ASP A 179 45.06 55.63 -59.68
CA ASP A 179 44.97 54.72 -58.54
C ASP A 179 46.11 53.71 -58.54
N LEU A 180 46.52 53.20 -59.70
CA LEU A 180 47.64 52.27 -59.82
C LEU A 180 48.99 52.93 -59.52
N LEU A 181 49.19 54.17 -59.96
CA LEU A 181 50.41 54.94 -59.66
C LEU A 181 50.54 55.18 -58.15
N HIS A 182 49.45 55.52 -57.46
CA HIS A 182 49.47 55.70 -56.01
C HIS A 182 49.47 54.40 -55.19
N LYS A 183 48.93 53.30 -55.73
CA LYS A 183 48.80 52.02 -55.02
C LYS A 183 50.12 51.30 -54.83
N TYR A 184 51.05 51.40 -55.78
CA TYR A 184 52.29 50.64 -55.75
C TYR A 184 53.50 51.54 -55.45
N PRO A 185 54.30 51.22 -54.42
CA PRO A 185 55.38 52.09 -53.96
C PRO A 185 56.57 52.19 -54.94
N TYR A 186 56.61 51.34 -55.96
CA TYR A 186 57.64 51.37 -57.00
C TYR A 186 57.32 52.33 -58.15
N PHE A 187 56.17 53.01 -58.09
CA PHE A 187 55.91 54.22 -58.88
C PHE A 187 56.12 55.42 -57.97
N ALA A 188 57.15 56.21 -58.23
CA ALA A 188 57.49 57.38 -57.42
C ALA A 188 57.21 58.65 -58.20
N LYS A 189 56.65 59.67 -57.54
CA LYS A 189 56.49 61.00 -58.11
C LYS A 189 57.67 61.88 -57.69
N GLN A 190 58.42 62.41 -58.65
CA GLN A 190 59.51 63.36 -58.44
C GLN A 190 59.20 64.66 -59.19
N ASP A 191 59.10 65.76 -58.44
CA ASP A 191 58.80 67.14 -58.86
C ASP A 191 57.46 67.34 -59.59
N ASP A 192 57.20 66.63 -60.69
CA ASP A 192 55.84 66.40 -61.23
C ASP A 192 55.74 65.18 -62.18
N LYS A 193 56.84 64.42 -62.29
CA LYS A 193 56.96 63.26 -63.17
C LYS A 193 56.87 61.98 -62.36
N TRP A 194 56.22 60.97 -62.93
CA TRP A 194 56.24 59.62 -62.37
C TRP A 194 57.39 58.82 -62.96
N LEU A 195 58.08 58.11 -62.08
CA LEU A 195 59.22 57.26 -62.36
C LEU A 195 58.89 55.82 -61.93
N TYR A 196 59.45 54.85 -62.66
CA TYR A 196 59.36 53.44 -62.30
C TYR A 196 60.71 52.95 -61.79
N HIS A 197 60.76 52.51 -60.54
CA HIS A 197 61.96 51.96 -59.92
C HIS A 197 61.90 50.43 -59.89
N PRO A 198 62.69 49.71 -60.73
CA PRO A 198 62.66 48.26 -60.80
C PRO A 198 63.16 47.59 -59.49
N GLU A 199 64.12 48.22 -58.81
CA GLU A 199 64.64 47.73 -57.53
C GLU A 199 63.58 47.79 -56.41
N ALA A 200 62.82 48.90 -56.36
CA ALA A 200 61.71 49.06 -55.42
C ALA A 200 60.62 48.01 -55.66
N ARG A 201 60.37 47.64 -56.92
CA ARG A 201 59.43 46.55 -57.25
C ARG A 201 59.93 45.20 -56.75
N SER A 202 61.20 44.85 -56.97
CA SER A 202 61.79 43.59 -56.47
C SER A 202 61.69 43.51 -54.95
N ALA A 203 62.01 44.59 -54.23
CA ALA A 203 61.89 44.66 -52.78
C ALA A 203 60.44 44.53 -52.29
N TYR A 204 59.50 45.22 -52.95
CA TYR A 204 58.07 45.15 -52.65
C TYR A 204 57.52 43.73 -52.84
N ASP A 205 57.81 43.08 -53.97
CA ASP A 205 57.30 41.74 -54.25
C ASP A 205 57.90 40.70 -53.26
N LYS A 206 59.19 40.79 -52.92
CA LYS A 206 59.85 39.94 -51.92
C LYS A 206 59.26 40.13 -50.51
N THR A 207 58.98 41.36 -50.11
CA THR A 207 58.37 41.65 -48.80
C THR A 207 56.92 41.19 -48.74
N LEU A 208 56.16 41.41 -49.81
CA LEU A 208 54.79 40.91 -49.94
C LEU A 208 54.73 39.38 -49.87
N GLU A 209 55.64 38.68 -50.54
CA GLU A 209 55.71 37.21 -50.48
C GLU A 209 56.03 36.71 -49.06
N LYS A 210 56.99 37.33 -48.38
CA LYS A 210 57.30 37.02 -46.97
C LYS A 210 56.07 37.24 -46.08
N TYR A 211 55.39 38.37 -46.25
CA TYR A 211 54.17 38.70 -45.51
C TYR A 211 53.07 37.66 -45.74
N LEU A 212 52.79 37.30 -47.00
CA LEU A 212 51.79 36.28 -47.34
C LEU A 212 52.15 34.91 -46.75
N LYS A 213 53.42 34.52 -46.77
CA LYS A 213 53.90 33.28 -46.12
C LYS A 213 53.69 33.31 -44.61
N THR A 214 53.99 34.42 -43.94
CA THR A 214 53.76 34.56 -42.50
C THR A 214 52.28 34.53 -42.15
N LEU A 215 51.45 35.21 -42.93
CA LEU A 215 50.00 35.24 -42.75
C LEU A 215 49.40 33.85 -42.93
N HIS A 216 49.82 33.11 -43.96
CA HIS A 216 49.38 31.73 -44.16
C HIS A 216 49.79 30.81 -43.00
N LYS A 217 51.03 30.93 -42.50
CA LYS A 217 51.47 30.18 -41.30
C LYS A 217 50.64 30.52 -40.07
N GLN A 218 50.29 31.79 -39.86
CA GLN A 218 49.43 32.20 -38.75
C GLN A 218 48.02 31.63 -38.89
N GLN A 219 47.43 31.66 -40.09
CA GLN A 219 46.13 31.06 -40.37
C GLN A 219 46.12 29.55 -40.09
N LEU A 220 47.16 28.83 -40.51
CA LEU A 220 47.30 27.39 -40.23
C LEU A 220 47.44 27.11 -38.71
N LYS A 221 48.24 27.91 -37.99
CA LYS A 221 48.36 27.79 -36.53
C LYS A 221 47.02 28.03 -35.83
N HIS A 222 46.30 29.08 -36.22
CA HIS A 222 44.98 29.40 -35.69
C HIS A 222 43.98 28.27 -35.96
N PHE A 223 43.98 27.71 -37.17
CA PHE A 223 43.13 26.57 -37.52
C PHE A 223 43.45 25.34 -36.64
N SER A 224 44.73 25.01 -36.48
CA SER A 224 45.16 23.90 -35.60
C SER A 224 44.73 24.10 -34.14
N GLN A 225 44.85 25.32 -33.61
CA GLN A 225 44.39 25.65 -32.26
C GLN A 225 42.88 25.50 -32.12
N LYS A 226 42.10 25.97 -33.11
CA LYS A 226 40.65 25.82 -33.13
C LYS A 226 40.24 24.35 -33.11
N VAL A 227 40.90 23.50 -33.90
CA VAL A 227 40.65 22.04 -33.90
C VAL A 227 40.93 21.44 -32.53
N LYS A 228 42.09 21.76 -31.91
CA LYS A 228 42.43 21.28 -30.56
C LYS A 228 41.43 21.72 -29.49
N LEU A 229 40.89 22.93 -29.59
CA LEU A 229 39.86 23.41 -28.67
C LEU A 229 38.54 22.67 -28.86
N ILE A 230 38.13 22.42 -30.11
CA ILE A 230 36.93 21.64 -30.41
C ILE A 230 37.05 20.23 -29.85
N ASP A 231 38.22 19.59 -29.98
CA ASP A 231 38.43 18.24 -29.44
C ASP A 231 38.37 18.23 -27.90
N LYS A 232 38.93 19.25 -27.23
CA LYS A 232 38.81 19.41 -25.77
C LYS A 232 37.36 19.62 -25.32
N ILE A 233 36.57 20.39 -26.07
CA ILE A 233 35.15 20.58 -25.77
C ILE A 233 34.42 19.23 -25.85
N LYS A 234 34.66 18.45 -26.90
CA LYS A 234 34.07 17.12 -27.05
C LYS A 234 34.44 16.16 -25.92
N THR A 235 35.70 16.15 -25.48
CA THR A 235 36.10 15.28 -24.37
C THR A 235 35.42 15.68 -23.06
N HIS A 236 35.30 16.98 -22.78
CA HIS A 236 34.56 17.46 -21.60
C HIS A 236 33.06 17.18 -21.68
N GLU A 237 32.43 17.27 -22.86
CA GLU A 237 31.03 16.87 -23.05
C GLU A 237 30.79 15.39 -22.79
N ILE A 238 31.75 14.52 -23.12
CA ILE A 238 31.67 13.08 -22.81
C ILE A 238 31.78 12.88 -21.29
N GLN A 239 32.76 13.50 -20.64
CA GLN A 239 32.93 13.43 -19.18
C GLN A 239 31.69 13.93 -18.42
N LEU A 240 31.08 15.03 -18.88
CA LEU A 240 29.84 15.54 -18.29
C LEU A 240 28.68 14.55 -18.46
N ARG A 241 28.56 13.90 -19.61
CA ARG A 241 27.55 12.86 -19.84
C ARG A 241 27.76 11.67 -18.90
N GLU A 242 28.98 11.20 -18.74
CA GLU A 242 29.32 10.11 -17.82
C GLU A 242 28.97 10.47 -16.37
N ILE A 243 29.35 11.67 -15.91
CA ILE A 243 29.00 12.17 -14.57
C ILE A 243 27.48 12.25 -14.38
N CYS A 244 26.75 12.73 -15.39
CA CYS A 244 25.29 12.79 -15.33
C CYS A 244 24.64 11.41 -15.24
N VAL A 245 25.14 10.42 -15.97
CA VAL A 245 24.67 9.02 -15.89
C VAL A 245 24.99 8.44 -14.50
N ALA A 246 26.22 8.63 -14.01
CA ALA A 246 26.62 8.17 -12.68
C ALA A 246 25.75 8.79 -11.58
N LYS A 247 25.48 10.10 -11.64
CA LYS A 247 24.56 10.77 -10.71
C LYS A 247 23.14 10.20 -10.75
N LYS A 248 22.61 9.90 -11.94
CA LYS A 248 21.29 9.26 -12.08
C LYS A 248 21.27 7.86 -11.47
N GLN A 249 22.31 7.07 -11.67
CA GLN A 249 22.45 5.74 -11.07
C GLN A 249 22.53 5.80 -9.55
N ILE A 250 23.33 6.74 -9.00
CA ILE A 250 23.42 6.97 -7.55
C ILE A 250 22.06 7.41 -6.98
N ALA A 251 21.35 8.31 -7.67
CA ALA A 251 20.02 8.74 -7.24
C ALA A 251 19.02 7.58 -7.24
N ALA A 252 19.06 6.71 -8.26
CA ALA A 252 18.21 5.52 -8.33
C ALA A 252 18.53 4.51 -7.21
N SER A 253 19.80 4.24 -6.93
CA SER A 253 20.18 3.32 -5.85
C SER A 253 19.86 3.87 -4.45
N LEU A 254 19.95 5.19 -4.25
CA LEU A 254 19.48 5.83 -3.03
C LEU A 254 17.97 5.75 -2.86
N ALA A 255 17.20 5.92 -3.95
CA ALA A 255 15.76 5.75 -3.92
C ALA A 255 15.34 4.31 -3.59
N GLU A 256 15.99 3.31 -4.20
CA GLU A 256 15.77 1.89 -3.88
C GLU A 256 16.11 1.58 -2.43
N ARG A 257 17.23 2.11 -1.92
CA ARG A 257 17.60 1.96 -0.51
C ARG A 257 16.55 2.56 0.42
N ASN A 258 16.00 3.74 0.10
CA ASN A 258 14.96 4.37 0.91
C ASN A 258 13.68 3.52 0.92
N ASN A 259 13.23 3.02 -0.24
CA ASN A 259 12.08 2.12 -0.31
C ASN A 259 12.27 0.86 0.55
N ASN A 260 13.46 0.25 0.49
CA ASN A 260 13.77 -0.93 1.31
C ASN A 260 13.75 -0.62 2.81
N VAL A 261 14.16 0.59 3.22
CA VAL A 261 14.07 1.03 4.62
C VAL A 261 12.61 1.24 5.02
N GLU A 262 11.79 1.86 4.17
CA GLU A 262 10.35 2.03 4.43
C GLU A 262 9.63 0.67 4.55
N GLU A 263 9.93 -0.29 3.66
CA GLU A 263 9.40 -1.66 3.75
C GLU A 263 9.83 -2.35 5.05
N TYR A 264 11.10 -2.20 5.44
CA TYR A 264 11.61 -2.73 6.70
C TYR A 264 10.89 -2.13 7.91
N ASP A 265 10.73 -0.81 7.95
CA ASP A 265 10.04 -0.10 9.03
C ASP A 265 8.57 -0.54 9.14
N HIS A 266 7.88 -0.70 8.01
CA HIS A 266 6.53 -1.28 7.98
C HIS A 266 6.48 -2.71 8.52
N LEU A 267 7.49 -3.52 8.20
CA LEU A 267 7.60 -4.89 8.68
C LEU A 267 7.83 -4.94 10.20
N VAL A 268 8.71 -4.08 10.71
CA VAL A 268 8.97 -3.91 12.15
C VAL A 268 7.70 -3.50 12.88
N GLN A 269 6.94 -2.55 12.34
CA GLN A 269 5.66 -2.15 12.92
C GLN A 269 4.66 -3.31 12.98
N ARG A 270 4.52 -4.09 11.89
CA ARG A 270 3.66 -5.29 11.87
C ARG A 270 4.11 -6.36 12.86
N PHE A 271 5.41 -6.54 13.06
CA PHE A 271 5.93 -7.45 14.07
C PHE A 271 5.57 -6.98 15.48
N ALA A 272 5.75 -5.70 15.79
CA ALA A 272 5.37 -5.11 17.07
C ALA A 272 3.86 -5.27 17.35
N GLU A 273 3.00 -5.06 16.35
CA GLU A 273 1.56 -5.30 16.46
C GLU A 273 1.23 -6.78 16.76
N LYS A 274 1.87 -7.71 16.06
CA LYS A 274 1.69 -9.15 16.31
C LYS A 274 2.16 -9.57 17.69
N ASP A 275 3.31 -9.07 18.14
CA ASP A 275 3.83 -9.34 19.48
C ASP A 275 2.89 -8.80 20.56
N LEU A 276 2.32 -7.61 20.35
CA LEU A 276 1.28 -7.07 21.22
C LEU A 276 0.05 -7.99 21.27
N LEU A 277 -0.48 -8.42 20.13
CA LEU A 277 -1.62 -9.35 20.06
C LEU A 277 -1.34 -10.69 20.74
N LEU A 278 -0.14 -11.26 20.54
CA LEU A 278 0.30 -12.48 21.21
C LEU A 278 0.36 -12.28 22.73
N SER A 279 0.87 -11.14 23.19
CA SER A 279 0.91 -10.82 24.62
C SER A 279 -0.48 -10.72 25.24
N LEU A 280 -1.43 -10.10 24.53
CA LEU A 280 -2.84 -10.00 24.96
C LEU A 280 -3.51 -11.38 24.99
N ARG A 281 -3.31 -12.19 23.95
CA ARG A 281 -3.86 -13.55 23.90
C ARG A 281 -3.29 -14.43 25.01
N LYS A 282 -1.99 -14.32 25.30
CA LYS A 282 -1.35 -15.02 26.42
C LYS A 282 -1.99 -14.62 27.75
N ARG A 283 -2.25 -13.32 27.96
CA ARG A 283 -2.94 -12.81 29.17
C ARG A 283 -4.36 -13.36 29.29
N GLU A 284 -5.11 -13.39 28.20
CA GLU A 284 -6.47 -13.96 28.15
C GLU A 284 -6.46 -15.46 28.49
N LEU A 285 -5.54 -16.23 27.92
CA LEU A 285 -5.38 -17.65 28.23
C LEU A 285 -5.08 -17.89 29.71
N TYR A 286 -4.23 -17.07 30.34
CA TYR A 286 -4.01 -17.15 31.79
C TYR A 286 -5.28 -16.87 32.58
N ARG A 287 -6.04 -15.84 32.21
CA ARG A 287 -7.32 -15.53 32.87
C ARG A 287 -8.32 -16.69 32.77
N VAL A 288 -8.52 -17.25 31.58
CA VAL A 288 -9.41 -18.39 31.36
C VAL A 288 -8.93 -19.61 32.16
N LYS A 289 -7.62 -19.87 32.20
CA LYS A 289 -7.04 -20.95 33.00
C LYS A 289 -7.31 -20.76 34.50
N GLU A 290 -7.19 -19.54 35.02
CA GLU A 290 -7.52 -19.25 36.41
C GLU A 290 -9.02 -19.42 36.71
N GLU A 291 -9.89 -18.99 35.81
CA GLU A 291 -11.35 -19.16 35.93
C GLU A 291 -11.72 -20.65 35.92
N MET A 292 -11.12 -21.45 35.03
CA MET A 292 -11.25 -22.91 35.03
C MET A 292 -10.78 -23.52 36.34
N GLN A 293 -9.59 -23.17 36.83
CA GLN A 293 -9.10 -23.68 38.12
C GLN A 293 -10.00 -23.32 39.29
N LYS A 294 -10.62 -22.13 39.29
CA LYS A 294 -11.62 -21.75 40.30
C LYS A 294 -12.88 -22.61 40.18
N SER A 295 -13.33 -22.88 38.96
CA SER A 295 -14.48 -23.75 38.71
C SER A 295 -14.19 -25.20 39.14
N ASP A 296 -13.01 -25.74 38.81
CA ASP A 296 -12.57 -27.07 39.21
C ASP A 296 -12.51 -27.19 40.73
N LYS A 297 -11.92 -26.20 41.42
CA LYS A 297 -11.92 -26.16 42.89
C LYS A 297 -13.32 -26.14 43.49
N LYS A 298 -14.26 -25.41 42.88
CA LYS A 298 -15.67 -25.41 43.30
C LYS A 298 -16.32 -26.78 43.08
N ALA A 299 -16.10 -27.39 41.92
CA ALA A 299 -16.61 -28.72 41.60
C ALA A 299 -16.06 -29.77 42.58
N ASP A 300 -14.75 -29.75 42.85
CA ASP A 300 -14.10 -30.63 43.84
C ASP A 300 -14.68 -30.43 45.24
N SER A 301 -14.93 -29.17 45.65
CA SER A 301 -15.60 -28.87 46.91
C SER A 301 -17.02 -29.43 46.96
N ILE A 302 -17.81 -29.30 45.89
CA ILE A 302 -19.17 -29.86 45.80
C ILE A 302 -19.11 -31.39 45.86
N LEU A 303 -18.22 -32.01 45.08
CA LEU A 303 -18.01 -33.47 45.07
C LEU A 303 -17.61 -33.97 46.46
N TYR A 304 -16.74 -33.24 47.16
CA TYR A 304 -16.37 -33.56 48.53
C TYR A 304 -17.58 -33.50 49.47
N GLN A 305 -18.42 -32.48 49.38
CA GLN A 305 -19.67 -32.40 50.15
C GLN A 305 -20.62 -33.55 49.80
N CYS A 306 -20.80 -33.88 48.52
CA CYS A 306 -21.60 -35.03 48.10
C CYS A 306 -21.06 -36.36 48.68
N ARG A 307 -19.73 -36.56 48.69
CA ARG A 307 -19.09 -37.74 49.30
C ARG A 307 -19.34 -37.80 50.80
N LEU A 308 -19.23 -36.67 51.51
CA LEU A 308 -19.55 -36.59 52.94
C LEU A 308 -21.03 -36.91 53.22
N TRP A 309 -21.93 -36.38 52.40
CA TRP A 309 -23.36 -36.67 52.49
C TRP A 309 -23.66 -38.15 52.25
N LEU A 310 -23.08 -38.74 51.20
CA LEU A 310 -23.20 -40.16 50.92
C LEU A 310 -22.68 -41.03 52.08
N ASN A 311 -21.56 -40.66 52.70
CA ASN A 311 -21.05 -41.38 53.86
C ASN A 311 -21.98 -41.23 55.08
N ARG A 312 -22.53 -40.04 55.32
CA ARG A 312 -23.53 -39.83 56.37
C ARG A 312 -24.81 -40.62 56.12
N THR A 313 -25.30 -40.71 54.88
CA THR A 313 -26.48 -41.51 54.55
C THR A 313 -26.19 -42.99 54.72
N LYS A 314 -25.02 -43.48 54.29
CA LYS A 314 -24.60 -44.87 54.52
C LYS A 314 -24.50 -45.22 56.00
N LEU A 315 -23.92 -44.35 56.83
CA LEU A 315 -23.88 -44.56 58.28
C LEU A 315 -25.29 -44.60 58.87
N LYS A 316 -26.18 -43.69 58.46
CA LYS A 316 -27.59 -43.71 58.89
C LYS A 316 -28.36 -44.94 58.38
N GLU A 317 -28.06 -45.43 57.18
CA GLU A 317 -28.62 -46.67 56.65
C GLU A 317 -28.16 -47.86 57.49
N GLN A 318 -26.87 -47.95 57.86
CA GLN A 318 -26.35 -48.96 58.77
C GLN A 318 -26.98 -48.88 60.17
N GLU A 319 -27.14 -47.67 60.71
CA GLU A 319 -27.87 -47.46 61.98
C GLU A 319 -29.32 -47.91 61.86
N ASN A 320 -30.03 -47.54 60.79
CA ASN A 320 -31.40 -47.99 60.55
C ASN A 320 -31.49 -49.51 60.38
N GLU A 321 -30.56 -50.14 59.66
CA GLU A 321 -30.49 -51.60 59.55
C GLU A 321 -30.31 -52.25 60.93
N SER A 322 -29.44 -51.70 61.77
CA SER A 322 -29.25 -52.18 63.15
C SER A 322 -30.53 -52.02 64.00
N LEU A 323 -31.21 -50.87 63.90
CA LEU A 323 -32.48 -50.61 64.60
C LEU A 323 -33.61 -51.51 64.08
N ILE A 324 -33.66 -51.81 62.78
CA ILE A 324 -34.63 -52.76 62.20
C ILE A 324 -34.37 -54.16 62.75
N GLN A 325 -33.10 -54.58 62.86
CA GLN A 325 -32.74 -55.86 63.49
C GLN A 325 -33.18 -55.91 64.96
N GLU A 326 -32.90 -54.86 65.75
CA GLU A 326 -33.36 -54.74 67.13
C GLU A 326 -34.90 -54.75 67.24
N LEU A 327 -35.61 -54.04 66.36
CA LEU A 327 -37.06 -54.06 66.32
C LEU A 327 -37.62 -55.44 65.97
N ASN A 328 -36.97 -56.18 65.08
CA ASN A 328 -37.36 -57.56 64.76
C ASN A 328 -37.12 -58.50 65.95
N GLN A 329 -36.03 -58.32 66.70
CA GLN A 329 -35.79 -59.04 67.96
C GLN A 329 -36.85 -58.69 69.02
N LEU A 330 -37.22 -57.41 69.16
CA LEU A 330 -38.29 -57.01 70.07
C LEU A 330 -39.65 -57.54 69.63
N ARG A 331 -39.95 -57.56 68.32
CA ARG A 331 -41.20 -58.14 67.78
C ARG A 331 -41.30 -59.63 68.05
N THR A 332 -40.21 -60.39 67.88
CA THR A 332 -40.18 -61.82 68.21
C THR A 332 -40.38 -62.03 69.72
N ASN A 333 -39.69 -61.26 70.57
CA ASN A 333 -39.92 -61.29 72.02
C ASN A 333 -41.37 -60.95 72.41
N ILE A 334 -41.98 -59.94 71.77
CA ILE A 334 -43.39 -59.59 71.99
C ILE A 334 -44.31 -60.72 71.51
N SER A 335 -44.03 -61.35 70.36
CA SER A 335 -44.78 -62.51 69.89
C SER A 335 -44.75 -63.64 70.93
N ASP A 336 -43.56 -63.98 71.45
CA ASP A 336 -43.38 -64.99 72.49
C ASP A 336 -44.16 -64.62 73.77
N LEU A 337 -44.12 -63.35 74.18
CA LEU A 337 -44.90 -62.85 75.32
C LEU A 337 -46.41 -62.92 75.08
N THR A 338 -46.89 -62.57 73.89
CA THR A 338 -48.32 -62.68 73.55
C THR A 338 -48.78 -64.14 73.47
N GLU A 339 -47.91 -65.05 73.06
CA GLU A 339 -48.19 -66.49 73.07
C GLU A 339 -48.25 -67.04 74.50
N ARG A 340 -47.35 -66.60 75.38
CA ARG A 340 -47.45 -66.86 76.84
C ARG A 340 -48.73 -66.26 77.42
N GLU A 341 -49.10 -65.03 77.07
CA GLU A 341 -50.37 -64.43 77.50
C GLU A 341 -51.58 -65.21 77.00
N ARG A 342 -51.58 -65.70 75.74
CA ARG A 342 -52.65 -66.57 75.22
C ARG A 342 -52.74 -67.86 76.03
N GLN A 343 -51.62 -68.49 76.35
CA GLN A 343 -51.59 -69.67 77.21
C GLN A 343 -52.14 -69.36 78.61
N HIS A 344 -51.78 -68.22 79.19
CA HIS A 344 -52.34 -67.77 80.47
C HIS A 344 -53.85 -67.55 80.37
N ARG A 345 -54.34 -66.81 79.36
CA ARG A 345 -55.77 -66.58 79.13
C ARG A 345 -56.55 -67.88 78.93
N TYR A 346 -55.99 -68.85 78.22
CA TYR A 346 -56.59 -70.17 78.05
C TYR A 346 -56.73 -70.91 79.39
N LYS A 347 -55.69 -70.88 80.24
CA LYS A 347 -55.75 -71.42 81.61
C LYS A 347 -56.80 -70.69 82.46
N THR A 348 -56.89 -69.36 82.37
CA THR A 348 -57.91 -68.59 83.11
C THR A 348 -59.32 -68.89 82.60
N ALA A 349 -59.51 -69.09 81.30
CA ALA A 349 -60.80 -69.45 80.71
C ALA A 349 -61.24 -70.85 81.16
N GLN A 350 -60.34 -71.85 81.16
CA GLN A 350 -60.65 -73.17 81.70
C GLN A 350 -61.05 -73.13 83.18
N LEU A 351 -60.37 -72.31 84.00
CA LEU A 351 -60.76 -72.11 85.40
C LEU A 351 -62.14 -71.44 85.50
N LYS A 352 -62.40 -70.41 84.69
CA LYS A 352 -63.71 -69.75 84.66
C LYS A 352 -64.83 -70.70 84.26
N ASP A 353 -64.64 -71.55 83.26
CA ASP A 353 -65.65 -72.53 82.83
C ASP A 353 -65.96 -73.53 83.95
N LYS A 354 -64.93 -74.05 84.66
CA LYS A 354 -65.13 -74.88 85.86
C LYS A 354 -65.94 -74.18 86.95
N TYR A 355 -65.60 -72.91 87.24
CA TYR A 355 -66.36 -72.12 88.21
C TYR A 355 -67.78 -71.81 87.74
N VAL A 356 -68.01 -71.60 86.44
CA VAL A 356 -69.35 -71.38 85.88
C VAL A 356 -70.19 -72.65 85.97
N THR A 357 -69.62 -73.83 85.71
CA THR A 357 -70.32 -75.11 85.88
C THR A 357 -70.69 -75.37 87.34
N GLU A 358 -69.75 -75.19 88.28
CA GLU A 358 -70.04 -75.32 89.72
C GLU A 358 -71.09 -74.30 90.18
N LYS A 359 -70.98 -73.05 89.73
CA LYS A 359 -71.98 -72.02 90.03
C LYS A 359 -73.35 -72.40 89.46
N ALA A 360 -73.43 -72.95 88.25
CA ALA A 360 -74.70 -73.36 87.65
C ALA A 360 -75.36 -74.52 88.42
N GLU A 361 -74.57 -75.47 88.95
CA GLU A 361 -75.06 -76.54 89.82
C GLU A 361 -75.62 -75.99 91.13
N ILE A 362 -74.85 -75.15 91.83
CA ILE A 362 -75.29 -74.48 93.06
C ILE A 362 -76.55 -73.65 92.79
N THR A 363 -76.65 -72.95 91.66
CA THR A 363 -77.83 -72.13 91.34
C THR A 363 -79.06 -73.00 91.06
N ARG A 364 -78.90 -74.17 90.42
CA ARG A 364 -80.00 -75.15 90.23
C ARG A 364 -80.50 -75.67 91.57
N GLU A 365 -79.60 -76.01 92.49
CA GLU A 365 -79.98 -76.43 93.85
C GLU A 365 -80.71 -75.32 94.60
N ASN A 366 -80.23 -74.07 94.50
CA ASN A 366 -80.85 -72.91 95.14
C ASN A 366 -82.26 -72.63 94.59
N VAL A 367 -82.48 -72.79 93.28
CA VAL A 367 -83.81 -72.66 92.66
C VAL A 367 -84.74 -73.78 93.12
N ASN A 368 -84.24 -75.02 93.23
CA ASN A 368 -85.05 -76.15 93.67
C ASN A 368 -85.47 -76.00 95.15
N LEU A 369 -84.53 -75.57 96.01
CA LEU A 369 -84.80 -75.26 97.41
C LEU A 369 -85.77 -74.07 97.57
N LYS A 370 -85.61 -72.99 96.79
CA LYS A 370 -86.58 -71.87 96.78
C LYS A 370 -87.98 -72.32 96.38
N HIS A 371 -88.12 -73.15 95.35
CA HIS A 371 -89.43 -73.63 94.90
C HIS A 371 -90.12 -74.52 95.95
N GLN A 372 -89.36 -75.29 96.73
CA GLN A 372 -89.89 -76.03 97.87
C GLN A 372 -90.36 -75.10 99.00
N LEU A 373 -89.60 -74.04 99.27
CA LEU A 373 -89.91 -73.05 100.30
C LEU A 373 -91.16 -72.23 99.95
N ASP A 374 -91.29 -71.80 98.70
CA ASP A 374 -92.47 -71.06 98.21
C ASP A 374 -93.76 -71.90 98.28
N LYS A 375 -93.68 -73.22 98.03
CA LYS A 375 -94.83 -74.13 98.21
C LYS A 375 -95.29 -74.19 99.67
N ILE A 376 -94.36 -74.17 100.64
CA ILE A 376 -94.69 -74.19 102.08
C ILE A 376 -95.27 -72.83 102.51
N ILE A 377 -94.69 -71.71 102.06
CA ILE A 377 -95.18 -70.37 102.36
C ILE A 377 -96.60 -70.16 101.80
N ALA A 378 -96.85 -70.58 100.55
CA ALA A 378 -98.17 -70.46 99.93
C ALA A 378 -99.25 -71.28 100.66
N LYS A 379 -98.88 -72.44 101.21
CA LYS A 379 -99.78 -73.27 102.02
C LYS A 379 -100.11 -72.60 103.36
N SER A 380 -99.10 -72.11 104.08
CA SER A 380 -99.33 -71.41 105.37
C SER A 380 -100.13 -70.11 105.22
N LYS A 381 -99.89 -69.31 104.17
CA LYS A 381 -100.66 -68.07 103.92
C LYS A 381 -102.14 -68.33 103.61
N LYS A 382 -102.49 -69.51 103.09
CA LYS A 382 -103.87 -69.89 102.83
C LYS A 382 -104.59 -70.24 104.13
N GLU A 383 -103.93 -71.02 104.99
CA GLU A 383 -104.40 -71.37 106.34
C GLU A 383 -104.52 -70.13 107.25
N GLU A 384 -103.55 -69.20 107.19
CA GLU A 384 -103.57 -67.95 107.97
C GLU A 384 -104.71 -67.00 107.55
N LYS A 385 -105.10 -67.01 106.26
CA LYS A 385 -106.27 -66.27 105.76
C LYS A 385 -107.59 -66.87 106.22
N GLU A 386 -107.68 -68.19 106.31
CA GLU A 386 -108.88 -68.88 106.82
C GLU A 386 -109.07 -68.56 108.31
N PHE A 387 -108.03 -68.67 109.13
CA PHE A 387 -108.11 -68.33 110.56
C PHE A 387 -108.41 -66.85 110.83
N LYS A 388 -107.88 -65.91 110.04
CA LYS A 388 -108.22 -64.49 110.17
C LYS A 388 -109.69 -64.19 109.87
N ASN A 389 -110.29 -64.89 108.90
CA ASN A 389 -111.70 -64.72 108.57
C ASN A 389 -112.62 -65.32 109.64
N GLU A 390 -112.22 -66.42 110.27
CA GLU A 390 -112.94 -67.02 111.39
C GLU A 390 -112.86 -66.15 112.65
N LEU A 391 -111.67 -65.62 112.98
CA LEU A 391 -111.50 -64.65 114.06
C LEU A 391 -112.31 -63.38 113.82
N GLY A 392 -112.35 -62.88 112.58
CA GLY A 392 -113.15 -61.71 112.21
C GLY A 392 -114.65 -61.90 112.47
N LYS A 393 -115.21 -63.06 112.12
CA LYS A 393 -116.61 -63.40 112.40
C LYS A 393 -116.90 -63.49 113.90
N ILE A 394 -116.06 -64.21 114.65
CA ILE A 394 -116.24 -64.39 116.11
C ILE A 394 -116.11 -63.05 116.86
N THR A 395 -115.21 -62.16 116.41
CA THR A 395 -115.04 -60.83 117.01
C THR A 395 -116.24 -59.92 116.74
N ALA A 396 -116.86 -60.02 115.56
CA ALA A 396 -118.06 -59.24 115.22
C ALA A 396 -119.29 -59.70 116.02
N ASP A 397 -119.44 -61.01 116.22
CA ASP A 397 -120.54 -61.57 117.02
C ASP A 397 -120.38 -61.24 118.51
N LEU A 398 -119.16 -61.26 119.05
CA LEU A 398 -118.88 -60.82 120.43
C LEU A 398 -119.20 -59.34 120.66
N ARG A 399 -118.87 -58.44 119.71
CA ARG A 399 -119.24 -57.02 119.84
C ARG A 399 -120.74 -56.81 119.85
N ARG A 400 -121.49 -57.56 119.02
CA ARG A 400 -122.95 -57.46 118.97
C ARG A 400 -123.59 -57.91 120.29
N VAL A 401 -123.07 -58.98 120.89
CA VAL A 401 -123.51 -59.48 122.20
C VAL A 401 -123.15 -58.51 123.32
N ILE A 402 -121.96 -57.90 123.31
CA ILE A 402 -121.57 -56.88 124.30
C ILE A 402 -122.46 -55.63 124.21
N GLN A 403 -122.82 -55.20 123.00
CA GLN A 403 -123.66 -54.02 122.81
C GLN A 403 -125.11 -54.26 123.25
N GLU A 404 -125.61 -55.47 123.06
CA GLU A 404 -126.88 -55.90 123.65
C GLU A 404 -126.78 -56.13 125.16
N SER A 405 -125.59 -56.53 125.67
CA SER A 405 -125.21 -56.72 127.09
C SER A 405 -124.93 -55.41 127.84
N GLU A 406 -124.70 -54.31 127.13
CA GLU A 406 -124.67 -52.96 127.73
C GLU A 406 -126.06 -52.40 127.93
N GLU A 407 -127.03 -53.08 127.30
CA GLU A 407 -128.18 -53.51 128.04
C GLU A 407 -129.11 -52.34 128.39
N ARG A 408 -130.38 -52.63 128.55
CA ARG A 408 -130.79 -53.38 129.73
C ARG A 408 -130.10 -52.95 131.08
N ARG A 409 -128.82 -52.54 131.16
CA ARG A 409 -128.12 -51.99 132.32
C ARG A 409 -128.54 -50.54 132.45
N TYR A 410 -128.54 -49.83 131.32
CA TYR A 410 -129.04 -48.46 131.23
C TYR A 410 -130.55 -48.37 131.52
N SER A 411 -131.35 -49.33 131.05
CA SER A 411 -132.78 -49.33 131.35
C SER A 411 -133.11 -49.84 132.75
N MET A 412 -132.24 -50.66 133.36
CA MET A 412 -132.40 -51.16 134.74
C MET A 412 -132.07 -50.08 135.77
N GLU A 413 -131.04 -49.26 135.53
CA GLU A 413 -130.74 -48.08 136.36
C GLU A 413 -131.89 -47.06 136.36
N MET A 414 -132.57 -46.85 135.22
CA MET A 414 -133.71 -45.92 135.17
C MET A 414 -134.94 -46.44 135.93
N MET A 415 -135.22 -47.74 135.91
CA MET A 415 -136.30 -48.33 136.72
C MET A 415 -136.01 -48.27 138.23
N GLU A 416 -134.74 -48.40 138.64
CA GLU A 416 -134.37 -48.30 140.06
C GLU A 416 -134.57 -46.90 140.63
N LEU A 417 -134.36 -45.86 139.82
CA LEU A 417 -134.64 -44.46 140.19
C LEU A 417 -136.14 -44.23 140.42
N GLU A 418 -137.02 -44.70 139.53
CA GLU A 418 -138.48 -44.58 139.70
C GLU A 418 -138.98 -45.35 140.94
N PHE A 419 -138.37 -46.50 141.24
CA PHE A 419 -138.72 -47.30 142.41
C PHE A 419 -138.31 -46.65 143.74
N HIS A 420 -137.21 -45.89 143.74
CA HIS A 420 -136.74 -45.20 144.93
C HIS A 420 -137.68 -44.04 145.31
N ASP A 421 -138.16 -43.28 144.34
CA ASP A 421 -139.04 -42.14 144.59
C ASP A 421 -140.43 -42.55 145.10
N LEU A 422 -141.01 -43.60 144.52
CA LEU A 422 -142.27 -44.18 144.99
C LEU A 422 -142.17 -44.75 146.42
N ARG A 423 -140.98 -45.22 146.83
CA ARG A 423 -140.75 -45.71 148.21
C ARG A 423 -140.69 -44.58 149.23
N LYS A 424 -140.25 -43.38 148.84
CA LYS A 424 -140.22 -42.19 149.71
C LYS A 424 -141.64 -41.70 150.00
N GLU A 425 -142.50 -41.62 148.99
CA GLU A 425 -143.91 -41.22 149.17
C GLU A 425 -144.69 -42.19 150.05
N ASN A 426 -144.46 -43.50 149.89
CA ASN A 426 -145.13 -44.53 150.70
C ASN A 426 -144.70 -44.51 152.18
N ARG A 427 -143.50 -44.01 152.50
CA ARG A 427 -143.05 -43.79 153.89
C ARG A 427 -143.73 -42.58 154.53
N ILE A 428 -143.99 -41.52 153.77
CA ILE A 428 -144.72 -40.34 154.26
C ILE A 428 -146.18 -40.71 154.56
N LEU A 429 -146.81 -41.49 153.68
CA LEU A 429 -148.17 -42.03 153.87
C LEU A 429 -148.29 -42.98 155.07
N LYS A 430 -147.24 -43.77 155.37
CA LYS A 430 -147.19 -44.63 156.57
C LYS A 430 -146.93 -43.87 157.89
N GLY A 431 -146.44 -42.63 157.84
CA GLY A 431 -146.23 -41.80 159.03
C GLY A 431 -147.54 -41.25 159.61
N MET A 432 -148.47 -40.84 158.75
CA MET A 432 -149.74 -40.23 159.18
C MET A 432 -150.76 -41.24 159.72
N THR A 433 -150.54 -42.54 159.49
CA THR A 433 -151.46 -43.62 159.93
C THR A 433 -151.19 -44.16 161.34
N LYS A 434 -150.26 -43.57 162.10
CA LYS A 434 -150.02 -43.94 163.51
C LYS A 434 -150.75 -43.05 164.54
N HIS A 435 -151.46 -42.01 164.11
CA HIS A 435 -152.15 -41.13 165.06
C HIS A 435 -153.44 -41.80 165.61
N PRO A 436 -153.68 -41.79 166.94
CA PRO A 436 -154.72 -42.59 167.61
C PRO A 436 -156.18 -42.37 167.18
N LEU A 437 -156.48 -41.37 166.34
CA LEU A 437 -157.83 -41.13 165.79
C LEU A 437 -158.13 -41.95 164.51
N VAL A 438 -157.13 -42.26 163.68
CA VAL A 438 -157.31 -43.04 162.43
C VAL A 438 -157.48 -44.54 162.72
N ARG A 439 -157.00 -45.01 163.88
CA ARG A 439 -157.31 -46.36 164.38
C ARG A 439 -158.77 -46.51 164.83
N PHE A 440 -159.48 -45.44 165.18
CA PHE A 440 -160.89 -45.51 165.59
C PHE A 440 -161.84 -45.47 164.37
N SER A 441 -161.49 -44.76 163.29
CA SER A 441 -162.28 -44.77 162.05
C SER A 441 -162.09 -46.05 161.22
N LEU A 442 -160.92 -46.70 161.25
CA LEU A 442 -160.75 -48.06 160.71
C LEU A 442 -161.55 -49.13 161.48
N LYS A 443 -162.01 -48.84 162.72
CA LYS A 443 -162.93 -49.71 163.49
C LYS A 443 -164.42 -49.41 163.25
N ILE A 444 -164.76 -48.30 162.57
CA ILE A 444 -166.16 -47.92 162.29
C ILE A 444 -166.49 -47.96 160.78
N VAL A 445 -165.53 -47.74 159.86
CA VAL A 445 -165.80 -47.75 158.41
C VAL A 445 -165.81 -49.17 157.81
N ALA A 446 -165.18 -50.16 158.45
CA ALA A 446 -165.40 -51.58 158.13
C ALA A 446 -166.87 -52.05 158.35
N LEU A 447 -167.73 -51.18 158.89
CA LEU A 447 -169.17 -51.43 159.10
C LEU A 447 -170.07 -50.81 158.01
N PHE A 448 -169.54 -50.03 157.06
CA PHE A 448 -170.32 -49.46 155.97
C PHE A 448 -169.55 -49.41 154.64
N ARG A 449 -170.07 -50.22 153.70
CA ARG A 449 -169.97 -50.11 152.22
C ARG A 449 -168.74 -50.74 151.57
N ARG A 450 -168.94 -51.79 150.76
CA ARG A 450 -169.58 -51.87 149.42
C ARG A 450 -168.68 -51.35 148.33
#